data_AF-A0A7J0GAC0-F1
#
_entry.id   AF-A0A7J0GAC0-F1
#
_cell.length_a   1.000
_cell.length_b   1.000
_cell.length_c   1.000
_cell.angle_alpha   90.00
_cell.angle_beta   90.00
_cell.angle_gamma   90.00
#
_symmetry.space_group_name_H-M   'P 1'
#
loop_
_entity.id
_entity.type
_entity.pdbx_description
1 polymer ?
#
loop_
_entity_poly.entity_id
_entity_poly.type
_entity_poly.pdbx_seq_one_letter_code
_entity_poly.pdbx_strand_id
1 'polypeptide(L)'
;MARVRNFWNHSKTTALIWIISAILFYSVFQMAIRNSSSLDHRNPSTSSGPATDTPISNAEQRSRLYDKMAKDLDEHGATFLKHGETSQSLSLSDLFTVKGGSVTPILKAAIPPVRANVLYLSTEYSIPISEAVRSIFLPHFDKMIWFQNSTLCHFSMFHASHHIAPVPATEEEIEAEAYAVKAVAGDLCPLKIVLDRVVLTSTGVLLGCWQVISGTDPITIRAKLRSALPHAPVKQLYDAAILHTSFARVLGQPNASSSATVSELWYVEEFDVLALALNGKMKVRKFHFGCSKS
;
A
#
# COMPACT_ATOMS: atom_id res chain seq x y z
N MET A 1 39.49 50.27 49.66
CA MET A 1 38.32 49.38 49.81
C MET A 1 37.87 48.91 48.43
N ALA A 2 38.20 47.67 48.08
CA ALA A 2 38.07 47.08 46.75
C ALA A 2 36.74 46.30 46.60
N ARG A 3 35.60 46.99 46.47
CA ARG A 3 34.28 46.32 46.35
C ARG A 3 33.35 46.87 45.27
N VAL A 4 33.81 47.75 44.38
CA VAL A 4 32.94 48.36 43.34
C VAL A 4 33.24 47.83 41.92
N ARG A 5 34.39 47.18 41.70
CA ARG A 5 34.81 46.76 40.35
C ARG A 5 34.29 45.39 39.89
N ASN A 6 33.85 44.52 40.82
CA ASN A 6 33.36 43.17 40.50
C ASN A 6 31.87 43.10 40.12
N PHE A 7 31.04 44.06 40.56
CA PHE A 7 29.60 44.04 40.24
C PHE A 7 29.33 44.45 38.79
N TRP A 8 30.14 45.35 38.24
CA TRP A 8 30.02 45.82 36.85
C TRP A 8 30.42 44.73 35.85
N ASN A 9 31.41 43.91 36.18
CA ASN A 9 31.78 42.76 35.34
C ASN A 9 30.73 41.65 35.41
N HIS A 10 30.16 41.34 36.58
CA HIS A 10 29.06 40.37 36.67
C HIS A 10 27.81 40.83 35.91
N SER A 11 27.43 42.10 36.01
CA SER A 11 26.32 42.65 35.24
C SER A 11 26.54 42.55 33.72
N LYS A 12 27.77 42.82 33.24
CA LYS A 12 28.13 42.65 31.83
C LYS A 12 28.13 41.18 31.40
N THR A 13 28.62 40.26 32.22
CA THR A 13 28.60 38.83 31.92
C THR A 13 27.18 38.28 31.91
N THR A 14 26.33 38.69 32.85
CA THR A 14 24.91 38.32 32.87
C THR A 14 24.18 38.92 31.67
N ALA A 15 24.41 40.19 31.33
CA ALA A 15 23.85 40.80 30.12
C ALA A 15 24.31 40.08 28.84
N LEU A 16 25.59 39.67 28.77
CA LEU A 16 26.12 38.90 27.65
C LEU A 16 25.43 37.53 27.53
N ILE A 17 25.22 36.82 28.65
CA ILE A 17 24.51 35.53 28.67
C ILE A 17 23.04 35.69 28.22
N TRP A 18 22.37 36.75 28.67
CA TRP A 18 21.00 37.05 28.24
C TRP A 18 20.93 37.42 26.76
N ILE A 19 21.90 38.19 26.25
CA ILE A 19 22.00 38.54 24.82
C ILE A 19 22.27 37.28 23.99
N ILE A 20 23.20 36.42 24.40
CA ILE A 20 23.50 35.16 23.70
C ILE A 20 22.27 34.24 23.73
N SER A 21 21.61 34.11 24.86
CA SER A 21 20.37 33.32 24.99
C SER A 21 19.24 33.86 24.11
N ALA A 22 19.08 35.18 24.04
CA ALA A 22 18.08 35.83 23.18
C ALA A 22 18.42 35.65 21.70
N ILE A 23 19.70 35.72 21.32
CA ILE A 23 20.16 35.47 19.94
C ILE A 23 19.96 34.00 19.57
N LEU A 24 20.26 33.06 20.47
CA LEU A 24 20.05 31.63 20.24
C LEU A 24 18.56 31.32 20.11
N PHE A 25 17.73 31.86 21.01
CA PHE A 25 16.28 31.69 20.94
C PHE A 25 15.71 32.31 19.67
N TYR A 26 16.12 33.54 19.31
CA TYR A 26 15.74 34.18 18.06
C TYR A 26 16.24 33.39 16.85
N SER A 27 17.44 32.80 16.89
CA SER A 27 17.98 32.00 15.80
C SER A 27 17.20 30.70 15.63
N VAL A 28 16.88 29.99 16.72
CA VAL A 28 16.05 28.77 16.70
C VAL A 28 14.62 29.09 16.29
N PHE A 29 14.06 30.19 16.78
CA PHE A 29 12.72 30.67 16.41
C PHE A 29 12.67 31.12 14.95
N GLN A 30 13.69 31.82 14.45
CA GLN A 30 13.84 32.14 13.03
C GLN A 30 14.10 30.89 12.20
N MET A 31 14.78 29.87 12.73
CA MET A 31 14.95 28.60 12.05
C MET A 31 13.63 27.82 11.99
N ALA A 32 12.79 27.89 13.03
CA ALA A 32 11.44 27.33 13.05
C ALA A 32 10.50 28.09 12.11
N ILE A 33 10.55 29.44 12.10
CA ILE A 33 9.82 30.27 11.15
C ILE A 33 10.33 30.05 9.72
N ARG A 34 11.64 29.90 9.49
CA ARG A 34 12.20 29.57 8.18
C ARG A 34 11.89 28.14 7.76
N ASN A 35 11.75 27.18 8.68
CA ASN A 35 11.21 25.84 8.37
C ASN A 35 9.72 25.89 8.06
N SER A 36 8.97 26.80 8.69
CA SER A 36 7.54 26.97 8.40
C SER A 36 7.28 27.85 7.18
N SER A 37 8.23 28.72 6.80
CA SER A 37 8.15 29.59 5.62
C SER A 37 8.99 29.08 4.44
N SER A 38 9.84 28.06 4.60
CA SER A 38 10.42 27.31 3.48
C SER A 38 9.43 26.34 2.84
N LEU A 39 8.21 26.25 3.37
CA LEU A 39 7.06 25.67 2.68
C LEU A 39 6.46 26.65 1.64
N ASP A 40 6.85 27.93 1.65
CA ASP A 40 6.40 28.93 0.69
C ASP A 40 7.60 29.64 0.02
N HIS A 41 7.82 29.32 -1.25
CA HIS A 41 8.72 29.96 -2.21
C HIS A 41 10.25 29.75 -2.12
N ARG A 42 10.78 28.80 -2.93
CA ARG A 42 11.91 29.07 -3.83
C ARG A 42 12.03 28.11 -5.05
N ASN A 43 11.34 28.49 -6.15
CA ASN A 43 11.92 28.69 -7.49
C ASN A 43 13.45 28.69 -7.68
N PRO A 44 14.04 27.85 -8.53
CA PRO A 44 15.46 27.97 -8.88
C PRO A 44 15.73 28.03 -10.40
N SER A 45 16.75 28.81 -10.79
CA SER A 45 17.19 28.88 -12.19
C SER A 45 18.70 28.67 -12.34
N THR A 46 19.02 27.64 -13.12
CA THR A 46 20.20 27.43 -13.98
C THR A 46 21.59 27.29 -13.36
N SER A 47 21.80 26.15 -12.71
CA SER A 47 22.84 25.14 -13.02
C SER A 47 22.59 23.97 -12.07
N SER A 48 22.32 22.75 -12.57
CA SER A 48 21.61 21.67 -11.85
C SER A 48 20.21 22.09 -11.36
N GLY A 49 19.18 21.86 -12.19
CA GLY A 49 17.82 22.35 -11.95
C GLY A 49 17.20 21.78 -10.67
N PRO A 50 16.78 22.60 -9.70
CA PRO A 50 16.18 22.09 -8.46
C PRO A 50 14.71 21.75 -8.65
N ALA A 51 14.32 20.64 -8.03
CA ALA A 51 12.96 20.12 -8.05
C ALA A 51 11.99 21.20 -7.59
N THR A 52 11.13 21.64 -8.50
CA THR A 52 9.84 22.21 -8.13
C THR A 52 9.13 21.16 -7.28
N ASP A 53 8.98 21.41 -5.98
CA ASP A 53 8.05 20.67 -5.11
C ASP A 53 6.61 21.02 -5.53
N THR A 54 6.23 20.63 -6.74
CA THR A 54 4.82 20.51 -7.11
C THR A 54 4.22 19.53 -6.12
N PRO A 55 3.10 19.87 -5.44
CA PRO A 55 2.39 18.92 -4.62
C PRO A 55 2.13 17.67 -5.47
N ILE A 56 2.68 16.54 -5.04
CA ILE A 56 2.53 15.27 -5.75
C ILE A 56 1.03 15.04 -5.90
N SER A 57 0.56 14.86 -7.14
CA SER A 57 -0.85 14.60 -7.36
C SER A 57 -1.26 13.29 -6.69
N ASN A 58 -2.52 13.17 -6.26
CA ASN A 58 -3.03 11.93 -5.66
C ASN A 58 -2.79 10.70 -6.57
N ALA A 59 -2.87 10.89 -7.89
CA ALA A 59 -2.59 9.86 -8.89
C ALA A 59 -1.13 9.42 -8.86
N GLU A 60 -0.19 10.36 -8.77
CA GLU A 60 1.24 10.07 -8.69
C GLU A 60 1.60 9.41 -7.35
N GLN A 61 1.08 9.91 -6.22
CA GLN A 61 1.29 9.29 -4.91
C GLN A 61 0.82 7.83 -4.92
N ARG A 62 -0.36 7.57 -5.47
CA ARG A 62 -0.92 6.24 -5.62
C ARG A 62 -0.12 5.37 -6.59
N SER A 63 0.39 5.92 -7.69
CA SER A 63 1.29 5.19 -8.60
C SER A 63 2.57 4.74 -7.89
N ARG A 64 3.21 5.63 -7.13
CA ARG A 64 4.42 5.29 -6.35
C ARG A 64 4.14 4.20 -5.33
N LEU A 65 2.96 4.22 -4.70
CA LEU A 65 2.52 3.16 -3.80
C LEU A 65 2.38 1.81 -4.53
N TYR A 66 1.78 1.80 -5.71
CA TYR A 66 1.63 0.59 -6.52
C TYR A 66 2.96 0.07 -7.07
N ASP A 67 3.90 0.95 -7.42
CA ASP A 67 5.26 0.55 -7.81
C ASP A 67 5.97 -0.15 -6.65
N LYS A 68 5.79 0.34 -5.42
CA LYS A 68 6.32 -0.34 -4.22
C LYS A 68 5.67 -1.70 -4.01
N MET A 69 4.35 -1.81 -4.17
CA MET A 69 3.65 -3.10 -4.05
C MET A 69 4.07 -4.11 -5.12
N ALA A 70 4.33 -3.65 -6.35
CA ALA A 70 4.77 -4.51 -7.44
C ALA A 70 6.16 -5.12 -7.16
N LYS A 71 7.03 -4.38 -6.48
CA LYS A 71 8.38 -4.84 -6.08
C LYS A 71 8.38 -5.69 -4.82
N ASP A 72 7.30 -5.70 -4.05
CA ASP A 72 7.22 -6.34 -2.74
C ASP A 72 7.59 -7.83 -2.77
N LEU A 73 7.09 -8.56 -3.77
CA LEU A 73 7.38 -9.98 -3.96
C LEU A 73 8.83 -10.22 -4.37
N ASP A 74 9.40 -9.38 -5.23
CA ASP A 74 10.78 -9.50 -5.69
C ASP A 74 11.78 -9.18 -4.55
N GLU A 75 11.44 -8.20 -3.71
CA GLU A 75 12.30 -7.76 -2.60
C GLU A 75 12.25 -8.69 -1.38
N HIS A 76 11.08 -9.25 -1.06
CA HIS A 76 10.87 -10.05 0.16
C HIS A 76 10.68 -11.56 -0.10
N GLY A 77 10.53 -11.95 -1.37
CA GLY A 77 10.17 -13.31 -1.76
C GLY A 77 8.75 -13.71 -1.37
N ALA A 78 8.40 -14.97 -1.65
CA ALA A 78 7.09 -15.54 -1.36
C ALA A 78 6.91 -15.89 0.12
N THR A 79 6.79 -14.88 1.00
CA THR A 79 6.59 -15.07 2.44
C THR A 79 5.30 -15.82 2.78
N PHE A 80 4.30 -15.80 1.88
CA PHE A 80 3.09 -16.62 2.01
C PHE A 80 3.35 -18.14 2.09
N LEU A 81 4.48 -18.62 1.55
CA LEU A 81 4.89 -20.03 1.67
C LEU A 81 5.37 -20.41 3.07
N LYS A 82 5.69 -19.42 3.91
CA LYS A 82 6.20 -19.59 5.27
C LYS A 82 5.15 -19.23 6.34
N HIS A 83 3.87 -19.17 5.96
CA HIS A 83 2.78 -18.70 6.83
C HIS A 83 2.97 -17.26 7.34
N GLY A 84 3.41 -16.34 6.47
CA GLY A 84 3.66 -14.94 6.81
C GLY A 84 2.47 -14.18 7.44
N GLU A 85 2.75 -12.98 7.94
CA GLU A 85 1.74 -12.08 8.51
C GLU A 85 1.09 -11.20 7.44
N THR A 86 -0.17 -10.82 7.64
CA THR A 86 -0.90 -9.92 6.75
C THR A 86 -0.73 -8.46 7.16
N SER A 87 -1.06 -7.54 6.24
CA SER A 87 -1.09 -6.09 6.50
C SER A 87 -2.08 -5.65 7.60
N GLN A 88 -2.94 -6.57 8.07
CA GLN A 88 -3.88 -6.37 9.16
C GLN A 88 -3.38 -6.94 10.50
N SER A 89 -2.09 -7.29 10.61
CA SER A 89 -1.51 -7.90 11.83
C SER A 89 -2.17 -9.23 12.22
N LEU A 90 -2.74 -9.94 11.24
CA LEU A 90 -3.23 -11.31 11.40
C LEU A 90 -2.29 -12.27 10.66
N SER A 91 -1.97 -13.41 11.24
CA SER A 91 -1.20 -14.44 10.54
C SER A 91 -2.05 -15.05 9.43
N LEU A 92 -1.43 -15.59 8.37
CA LEU A 92 -2.18 -16.33 7.34
C LEU A 92 -2.94 -17.53 7.94
N SER A 93 -2.37 -18.16 8.98
CA SER A 93 -3.01 -19.24 9.74
C SER A 93 -4.23 -18.79 10.56
N ASP A 94 -4.36 -17.50 10.87
CA ASP A 94 -5.58 -16.98 11.51
C ASP A 94 -6.75 -16.87 10.54
N LEU A 95 -6.45 -16.72 9.25
CA LEU A 95 -7.41 -16.42 8.20
C LEU A 95 -7.76 -17.66 7.37
N PHE A 96 -6.83 -18.60 7.23
CA PHE A 96 -6.98 -19.77 6.35
C PHE A 96 -6.49 -21.05 7.01
N THR A 97 -7.14 -22.15 6.65
CA THR A 97 -6.73 -23.52 6.99
C THR A 97 -6.74 -24.38 5.74
N VAL A 98 -5.96 -25.46 5.72
CA VAL A 98 -5.98 -26.45 4.64
C VAL A 98 -6.79 -27.65 5.10
N LYS A 99 -7.94 -27.88 4.45
CA LYS A 99 -8.82 -29.04 4.70
C LYS A 99 -8.95 -29.85 3.41
N GLY A 100 -8.63 -31.14 3.46
CA GLY A 100 -8.70 -32.01 2.27
C GLY A 100 -7.79 -31.55 1.12
N GLY A 101 -6.66 -30.92 1.44
CA GLY A 101 -5.74 -30.33 0.46
C GLY A 101 -6.23 -29.03 -0.17
N SER A 102 -7.36 -28.46 0.29
CA SER A 102 -7.88 -27.18 -0.18
C SER A 102 -7.83 -26.11 0.89
N VAL A 103 -7.40 -24.93 0.47
CA VAL A 103 -7.51 -23.72 1.28
C VAL A 103 -8.99 -23.45 1.58
N THR A 104 -9.27 -23.19 2.85
CA THR A 104 -10.60 -22.80 3.33
C THR A 104 -10.45 -21.59 4.27
N PRO A 105 -11.26 -20.53 4.11
CA PRO A 105 -11.23 -19.40 5.04
C PRO A 105 -11.75 -19.81 6.43
N ILE A 106 -11.18 -19.21 7.48
CA ILE A 106 -11.63 -19.35 8.86
C ILE A 106 -12.49 -18.14 9.19
N LEU A 107 -13.78 -18.35 9.47
CA LEU A 107 -14.67 -17.30 9.94
C LEU A 107 -14.61 -17.22 11.47
N LYS A 108 -14.11 -16.10 11.98
CA LYS A 108 -14.11 -15.76 13.42
C LYS A 108 -15.05 -14.60 13.64
N ALA A 109 -15.89 -14.67 14.67
CA ALA A 109 -16.73 -13.54 15.05
C ALA A 109 -15.85 -12.37 15.53
N ALA A 110 -16.09 -11.18 15.00
CA ALA A 110 -15.52 -9.96 15.55
C ALA A 110 -16.40 -9.49 16.71
N ILE A 111 -15.84 -9.41 17.91
CA ILE A 111 -16.54 -8.98 19.13
C ILE A 111 -15.73 -7.84 19.75
N PRO A 112 -16.21 -6.59 19.67
CA PRO A 112 -17.40 -6.11 18.95
C PRO A 112 -17.25 -6.21 17.41
N PRO A 113 -18.35 -6.17 16.65
CA PRO A 113 -18.30 -6.16 15.19
C PRO A 113 -17.46 -5.00 14.63
N VAL A 114 -16.73 -5.29 13.55
CA VAL A 114 -15.99 -4.28 12.78
C VAL A 114 -16.97 -3.49 11.91
N ARG A 115 -16.89 -2.16 11.99
CA ARG A 115 -17.70 -1.23 11.20
C ARG A 115 -16.79 -0.52 10.21
N ALA A 116 -17.07 -0.70 8.93
CA ALA A 116 -16.23 -0.24 7.84
C ALA A 116 -17.05 0.39 6.73
N ASN A 117 -16.49 1.45 6.14
CA ASN A 117 -16.99 2.09 4.95
C ASN A 117 -16.21 1.56 3.76
N VAL A 118 -16.93 1.07 2.75
CA VAL A 118 -16.34 0.50 1.54
C VAL A 118 -17.05 1.06 0.32
N LEU A 119 -16.32 1.17 -0.80
CA LEU A 119 -16.95 1.33 -2.11
C LEU A 119 -17.23 -0.06 -2.68
N TYR A 120 -18.46 -0.31 -3.09
CA TYR A 120 -18.86 -1.58 -3.70
C TYR A 120 -18.50 -1.60 -5.19
N LEU A 121 -17.86 -2.66 -5.66
CA LEU A 121 -17.66 -2.91 -7.09
C LEU A 121 -18.79 -3.80 -7.58
N SER A 122 -19.63 -3.28 -8.48
CA SER A 122 -20.79 -4.03 -8.98
C SER A 122 -20.37 -5.31 -9.71
N THR A 123 -21.29 -6.28 -9.71
CA THR A 123 -21.13 -7.57 -10.39
C THR A 123 -20.88 -7.47 -11.89
N GLU A 124 -21.35 -6.38 -12.51
CA GLU A 124 -21.05 -6.03 -13.91
C GLU A 124 -19.54 -6.00 -14.19
N TYR A 125 -18.73 -5.52 -13.25
CA TYR A 125 -17.28 -5.44 -13.40
C TYR A 125 -16.55 -6.55 -12.65
N SER A 126 -17.01 -6.92 -11.45
CA SER A 126 -16.28 -7.86 -10.61
C SER A 126 -16.35 -9.31 -11.11
N ILE A 127 -17.44 -9.74 -11.75
CA ILE A 127 -17.57 -11.11 -12.27
C ILE A 127 -16.58 -11.36 -13.42
N PRO A 128 -16.53 -10.55 -14.50
CA PRO A 128 -15.56 -10.76 -15.58
C PRO A 128 -14.11 -10.74 -15.10
N ILE A 129 -13.77 -9.86 -14.16
CA ILE A 129 -12.44 -9.82 -13.55
C ILE A 129 -12.14 -11.12 -12.79
N SER A 130 -13.09 -11.58 -11.98
CA SER A 130 -12.93 -12.83 -11.21
C SER A 130 -12.78 -14.05 -12.12
N GLU A 131 -13.50 -14.10 -13.24
CA GLU A 131 -13.38 -15.16 -14.24
C GLU A 131 -12.00 -15.15 -14.91
N ALA A 132 -11.53 -13.98 -15.33
CA ALA A 132 -10.20 -13.81 -15.91
C ALA A 132 -9.11 -14.26 -14.92
N VAL A 133 -9.14 -13.76 -13.68
CA VAL A 133 -8.20 -14.14 -12.62
C VAL A 133 -8.24 -15.65 -12.35
N ARG A 134 -9.43 -16.25 -12.27
CA ARG A 134 -9.57 -17.71 -12.05
C ARG A 134 -9.00 -18.51 -13.21
N SER A 135 -9.29 -18.12 -14.46
CA SER A 135 -8.79 -18.84 -15.65
C SER A 135 -7.26 -18.85 -15.73
N ILE A 136 -6.61 -17.77 -15.29
CA ILE A 136 -5.15 -17.64 -15.30
C ILE A 136 -4.52 -18.41 -14.15
N PHE A 137 -5.01 -18.24 -12.91
CA PHE A 137 -4.31 -18.75 -11.73
C PHE A 137 -4.68 -20.18 -11.34
N LEU A 138 -5.93 -20.61 -11.59
CA LEU A 138 -6.41 -21.93 -11.16
C LEU A 138 -5.56 -23.09 -11.72
N PRO A 139 -5.14 -23.11 -13.00
CA PRO A 139 -4.31 -24.20 -13.53
C PRO A 139 -2.94 -24.32 -12.83
N HIS A 140 -2.43 -23.22 -12.28
CA HIS A 140 -1.10 -23.16 -11.68
C HIS A 140 -1.09 -23.44 -10.19
N PHE A 141 -2.15 -23.12 -9.45
CA PHE A 141 -2.18 -23.25 -7.99
C PHE A 141 -3.23 -24.24 -7.48
N ASP A 142 -4.13 -24.72 -8.35
CA ASP A 142 -5.21 -25.64 -8.03
C ASP A 142 -5.92 -25.28 -6.70
N LYS A 143 -5.74 -26.10 -5.66
CA LYS A 143 -6.39 -25.96 -4.36
C LYS A 143 -5.65 -25.05 -3.36
N MET A 144 -4.47 -24.55 -3.73
CA MET A 144 -3.60 -23.70 -2.91
C MET A 144 -3.81 -22.20 -3.14
N ILE A 145 -4.94 -21.84 -3.75
CA ILE A 145 -5.37 -20.46 -3.95
C ILE A 145 -6.83 -20.30 -3.50
N TRP A 146 -7.11 -19.19 -2.81
CA TRP A 146 -8.45 -18.77 -2.48
C TRP A 146 -8.86 -17.60 -3.36
N PHE A 147 -10.09 -17.60 -3.89
CA PHE A 147 -10.62 -16.51 -4.70
C PHE A 147 -11.64 -15.70 -3.90
N GLN A 148 -11.56 -14.37 -4.01
CA GLN A 148 -12.54 -13.47 -3.44
C GLN A 148 -13.92 -13.76 -4.04
N ASN A 149 -14.97 -13.65 -3.22
CA ASN A 149 -16.34 -13.72 -3.72
C ASN A 149 -16.61 -12.49 -4.62
N SER A 150 -16.88 -12.75 -5.91
CA SER A 150 -17.10 -11.71 -6.92
C SER A 150 -18.31 -10.82 -6.59
N THR A 151 -19.31 -11.30 -5.86
CA THR A 151 -20.46 -10.48 -5.46
C THR A 151 -20.16 -9.53 -4.31
N LEU A 152 -18.99 -9.65 -3.68
CA LEU A 152 -18.55 -8.87 -2.51
C LEU A 152 -17.24 -8.10 -2.76
N CYS A 153 -16.83 -7.93 -4.02
CA CYS A 153 -15.66 -7.13 -4.36
C CYS A 153 -15.88 -5.66 -3.95
N HIS A 154 -14.88 -5.07 -3.29
CA HIS A 154 -14.98 -3.74 -2.73
C HIS A 154 -13.62 -3.07 -2.58
N PHE A 155 -13.67 -1.79 -2.21
CA PHE A 155 -12.50 -0.98 -1.87
C PHE A 155 -12.66 -0.45 -0.45
N SER A 156 -11.71 -0.75 0.43
CA SER A 156 -11.74 -0.25 1.80
C SER A 156 -11.50 1.26 1.84
N MET A 157 -12.48 2.02 2.35
CA MET A 157 -12.36 3.47 2.46
C MET A 157 -11.97 3.89 3.87
N PHE A 158 -12.76 3.56 4.88
CA PHE A 158 -12.54 4.04 6.24
C PHE A 158 -13.14 3.12 7.29
N HIS A 159 -12.36 2.78 8.33
CA HIS A 159 -12.83 1.97 9.45
C HIS A 159 -13.31 2.86 10.61
N ALA A 160 -14.59 2.75 10.98
CA ALA A 160 -15.14 3.33 12.20
C ALA A 160 -14.73 2.51 13.44
N SER A 161 -14.44 1.22 13.25
CA SER A 161 -13.77 0.34 14.21
C SER A 161 -12.90 -0.67 13.47
N HIS A 162 -11.87 -1.23 14.10
CA HIS A 162 -11.11 -2.35 13.54
C HIS A 162 -10.63 -3.30 14.64
N HIS A 163 -10.30 -4.55 14.29
CA HIS A 163 -9.99 -5.62 15.25
C HIS A 163 -8.81 -5.34 16.19
N ILE A 164 -7.84 -4.51 15.80
CA ILE A 164 -6.71 -4.12 16.67
C ILE A 164 -7.11 -3.08 17.74
N ALA A 165 -8.09 -2.22 17.43
CA ALA A 165 -8.59 -1.17 18.32
C ALA A 165 -10.12 -1.22 18.25
N PRO A 166 -10.73 -2.21 18.94
CA PRO A 166 -12.18 -2.37 18.92
C PRO A 166 -12.84 -1.13 19.51
N VAL A 167 -13.88 -0.64 18.83
CA VAL A 167 -14.71 0.48 19.30
C VAL A 167 -16.14 -0.06 19.43
N PRO A 168 -16.59 -0.43 20.64
CA PRO A 168 -17.99 -0.77 20.88
C PRO A 168 -18.89 0.39 20.48
N ALA A 169 -20.11 0.09 20.02
CA ALA A 169 -21.14 1.08 19.74
C ALA A 169 -22.51 0.48 20.04
N THR A 170 -23.44 1.31 20.53
CA THR A 170 -24.86 0.94 20.64
C THR A 170 -25.54 0.99 19.27
N GLU A 171 -26.72 0.41 19.13
CA GLU A 171 -27.50 0.50 17.89
C GLU A 171 -27.80 1.96 17.51
N GLU A 172 -28.06 2.84 18.49
CA GLU A 172 -28.28 4.26 18.19
C GLU A 172 -27.02 4.95 17.66
N GLU A 173 -25.84 4.62 18.22
CA GLU A 173 -24.57 5.12 17.72
C GLU A 173 -24.27 4.61 16.31
N ILE A 174 -24.60 3.35 16.01
CA ILE A 174 -24.44 2.76 14.67
C ILE A 174 -25.34 3.47 13.65
N GLU A 175 -26.60 3.72 13.99
CA GLU A 175 -27.52 4.46 13.13
C GLU A 175 -27.07 5.92 12.93
N ALA A 176 -26.52 6.55 13.96
CA ALA A 176 -25.92 7.88 13.85
C ALA A 176 -24.69 7.88 12.92
N GLU A 177 -23.80 6.89 13.04
CA GLU A 177 -22.67 6.68 12.12
C GLU A 177 -23.16 6.52 10.68
N ALA A 178 -24.19 5.69 10.45
CA ALA A 178 -24.76 5.47 9.12
C ALA A 178 -25.37 6.74 8.52
N TYR A 179 -26.07 7.55 9.32
CA TYR A 179 -26.59 8.85 8.90
C TYR A 179 -25.49 9.83 8.52
N ALA A 180 -24.41 9.89 9.31
CA ALA A 180 -23.25 10.73 9.02
C ALA A 180 -22.56 10.31 7.71
N VAL A 181 -22.42 9.01 7.47
CA VAL A 181 -21.88 8.46 6.22
C VAL A 181 -22.78 8.79 5.03
N LYS A 182 -24.10 8.71 5.19
CA LYS A 182 -25.08 9.12 4.17
C LYS A 182 -24.92 10.60 3.80
N ALA A 183 -24.72 11.48 4.79
CA ALA A 183 -24.48 12.90 4.55
C ALA A 183 -23.17 13.11 3.77
N VAL A 184 -22.08 12.44 4.16
CA VAL A 184 -20.82 12.46 3.41
C VAL A 184 -21.02 12.01 1.96
N ALA A 185 -21.72 10.89 1.75
CA ALA A 185 -21.98 10.33 0.43
C ALA A 185 -22.77 11.27 -0.48
N GLY A 186 -23.70 12.06 0.08
CA GLY A 186 -24.47 13.08 -0.66
C GLY A 186 -23.61 14.18 -1.29
N ASP A 187 -22.41 14.41 -0.75
CA ASP A 187 -21.45 15.41 -1.27
C ASP A 187 -20.39 14.82 -2.22
N LEU A 188 -20.43 13.52 -2.51
CA LEU A 188 -19.41 12.87 -3.34
C LEU A 188 -19.84 12.83 -4.81
N CYS A 189 -18.88 13.07 -5.69
CA CYS A 189 -19.06 12.82 -7.12
C CYS A 189 -18.79 11.34 -7.43
N PRO A 190 -19.61 10.67 -8.25
CA PRO A 190 -19.34 9.30 -8.70
C PRO A 190 -17.93 9.14 -9.27
N LEU A 191 -17.23 8.09 -8.86
CA LEU A 191 -15.88 7.83 -9.34
C LEU A 191 -15.92 7.09 -10.67
N LYS A 192 -15.13 7.58 -11.64
CA LYS A 192 -14.72 6.80 -12.80
C LYS A 192 -13.30 6.31 -12.53
N ILE A 193 -13.12 5.00 -12.49
CA ILE A 193 -11.84 4.36 -12.16
C ILE A 193 -11.41 3.40 -13.26
N VAL A 194 -10.12 3.09 -13.29
CA VAL A 194 -9.54 2.10 -14.21
C VAL A 194 -8.63 1.17 -13.43
N LEU A 195 -8.64 -0.12 -13.78
CA LEU A 195 -7.66 -1.07 -13.27
C LEU A 195 -6.31 -0.75 -13.92
N ASP A 196 -5.38 -0.21 -13.13
CA ASP A 196 -4.06 0.22 -13.59
C ASP A 196 -3.12 -0.99 -13.69
N ARG A 197 -3.11 -1.85 -12.67
CA ARG A 197 -2.31 -3.06 -12.65
C ARG A 197 -2.82 -4.11 -11.68
N VAL A 198 -2.38 -5.34 -11.87
CA VAL A 198 -2.59 -6.45 -10.95
C VAL A 198 -1.25 -6.84 -10.34
N VAL A 199 -1.16 -6.89 -9.01
CA VAL A 199 0.09 -7.20 -8.29
C VAL A 199 -0.12 -8.38 -7.35
N LEU A 200 0.87 -9.28 -7.30
CA LEU A 200 0.95 -10.33 -6.28
C LEU A 200 1.93 -9.86 -5.21
N THR A 201 1.47 -9.74 -3.96
CA THR A 201 2.32 -9.34 -2.83
C THR A 201 3.12 -10.52 -2.28
N SER A 202 4.19 -10.23 -1.52
CA SER A 202 4.98 -11.24 -0.79
C SER A 202 4.13 -12.08 0.17
N THR A 203 3.03 -11.53 0.68
CA THR A 203 2.04 -12.19 1.56
C THR A 203 0.94 -12.94 0.81
N GLY A 204 1.07 -13.03 -0.52
CA GLY A 204 0.26 -13.88 -1.39
C GLY A 204 -1.05 -13.24 -1.83
N VAL A 205 -1.27 -11.94 -1.61
CA VAL A 205 -2.49 -11.27 -2.07
C VAL A 205 -2.35 -10.89 -3.52
N LEU A 206 -3.29 -11.34 -4.35
CA LEU A 206 -3.46 -10.82 -5.70
C LEU A 206 -4.38 -9.60 -5.65
N LEU A 207 -3.80 -8.41 -5.81
CA LEU A 207 -4.47 -7.13 -5.70
C LEU A 207 -4.71 -6.52 -7.08
N GLY A 208 -5.91 -6.01 -7.31
CA GLY A 208 -6.17 -5.00 -8.33
C GLY A 208 -5.85 -3.62 -7.78
N CYS A 209 -4.96 -2.90 -8.45
CA CYS A 209 -4.57 -1.53 -8.16
C CYS A 209 -5.24 -0.59 -9.16
N TRP A 210 -5.99 0.40 -8.67
CA TRP A 210 -6.90 1.19 -9.51
C TRP A 210 -6.52 2.67 -9.51
N GLN A 211 -6.62 3.32 -10.67
CA GLN A 211 -6.48 4.77 -10.79
C GLN A 211 -7.83 5.46 -10.91
N VAL A 212 -7.90 6.70 -10.44
CA VAL A 212 -9.08 7.55 -10.55
C VAL A 212 -8.94 8.42 -11.79
N ILE A 213 -9.90 8.30 -12.70
CA ILE A 213 -9.98 9.11 -13.92
C ILE A 213 -10.76 10.41 -13.65
N SER A 214 -11.85 10.32 -12.89
CA SER A 214 -12.67 11.46 -12.47
C SER A 214 -13.52 11.13 -11.24
N GLY A 215 -14.08 12.15 -10.60
CA GLY A 215 -14.90 12.02 -9.38
C GLY A 215 -14.14 12.41 -8.11
N THR A 216 -14.70 12.10 -6.94
CA THR A 216 -14.04 12.43 -5.67
C THR A 216 -12.96 11.40 -5.34
N ASP A 217 -11.71 11.84 -5.21
CA ASP A 217 -10.57 10.94 -4.96
C ASP A 217 -10.63 10.29 -3.55
N PRO A 218 -10.14 9.04 -3.38
CA PRO A 218 -10.13 8.33 -2.10
C PRO A 218 -9.54 9.11 -0.93
N ILE A 219 -8.52 9.96 -1.15
CA ILE A 219 -7.97 10.80 -0.07
C ILE A 219 -9.05 11.74 0.48
N THR A 220 -9.81 12.38 -0.40
CA THR A 220 -10.89 13.30 -0.02
C THR A 220 -12.05 12.55 0.64
N ILE A 221 -12.44 11.39 0.11
CA ILE A 221 -13.49 10.55 0.72
C ILE A 221 -13.09 10.18 2.14
N ARG A 222 -11.86 9.71 2.34
CA ARG A 222 -11.31 9.34 3.65
C ARG A 222 -11.26 10.51 4.63
N ALA A 223 -10.86 11.69 4.15
CA ALA A 223 -10.84 12.89 4.96
C ALA A 223 -12.25 13.29 5.43
N LYS A 224 -13.24 13.28 4.53
CA LYS A 224 -14.64 13.56 4.89
C LYS A 224 -15.19 12.53 5.89
N LEU A 225 -14.93 11.24 5.67
CA LEU A 225 -15.34 10.17 6.59
C LEU A 225 -14.68 10.31 7.96
N ARG A 226 -13.39 10.67 8.01
CA ARG A 226 -12.68 10.96 9.26
C ARG A 226 -13.34 12.08 10.05
N SER A 227 -13.71 13.18 9.38
CA SER A 227 -14.38 14.30 10.04
C SER A 227 -15.79 13.94 10.54
N ALA A 228 -16.50 13.07 9.81
CA ALA A 228 -17.86 12.66 10.15
C ALA A 228 -17.92 11.57 11.24
N LEU A 229 -16.83 10.80 11.45
CA LEU A 229 -16.78 9.65 12.36
C LEU A 229 -15.68 9.86 13.42
N PRO A 230 -15.90 10.73 14.43
CA PRO A 230 -14.85 11.17 15.35
C PRO A 230 -14.35 10.08 16.31
N HIS A 231 -15.14 9.03 16.56
CA HIS A 231 -14.75 7.91 17.43
C HIS A 231 -13.92 6.83 16.71
N ALA A 232 -13.68 6.99 15.41
CA ALA A 232 -12.91 6.03 14.64
C ALA A 232 -11.44 5.95 15.09
N PRO A 233 -10.81 4.76 15.02
CA PRO A 233 -9.39 4.60 15.36
C PRO A 233 -8.49 5.61 14.65
N VAL A 234 -7.58 6.24 15.42
CA VAL A 234 -6.66 7.27 14.91
C VAL A 234 -5.84 6.73 13.74
N LYS A 235 -5.23 5.55 13.91
CA LYS A 235 -4.47 4.88 12.86
C LYS A 235 -5.40 4.04 11.97
N GLN A 236 -5.40 4.30 10.67
CA GLN A 236 -6.02 3.41 9.69
C GLN A 236 -4.99 2.39 9.18
N LEU A 237 -5.45 1.25 8.65
CA LEU A 237 -4.60 0.12 8.28
C LEU A 237 -4.04 0.20 6.86
N TYR A 238 -4.13 1.37 6.22
CA TYR A 238 -3.72 1.57 4.83
C TYR A 238 -3.34 3.03 4.55
N ASP A 239 -2.58 3.22 3.48
CA ASP A 239 -2.22 4.54 2.97
C ASP A 239 -3.47 5.30 2.48
N ALA A 240 -3.50 6.62 2.69
CA ALA A 240 -4.66 7.44 2.34
C ALA A 240 -4.90 7.54 0.82
N ALA A 241 -3.89 7.31 -0.03
CA ALA A 241 -4.01 7.37 -1.48
C ALA A 241 -4.51 6.08 -2.13
N ILE A 242 -4.41 4.95 -1.43
CA ILE A 242 -4.61 3.62 -2.03
C ILE A 242 -6.06 3.42 -2.52
N LEU A 243 -6.22 2.81 -3.69
CA LEU A 243 -7.48 2.26 -4.15
C LEU A 243 -7.24 0.85 -4.69
N HIS A 244 -7.60 -0.16 -3.90
CA HIS A 244 -7.34 -1.54 -4.25
C HIS A 244 -8.52 -2.45 -3.95
N THR A 245 -8.55 -3.58 -4.65
CA THR A 245 -9.46 -4.70 -4.40
C THR A 245 -8.64 -5.98 -4.33
N SER A 246 -8.95 -6.88 -3.40
CA SER A 246 -8.35 -8.21 -3.38
C SER A 246 -9.11 -9.15 -4.31
N PHE A 247 -8.41 -9.82 -5.24
CA PHE A 247 -9.02 -10.78 -6.16
C PHE A 247 -8.83 -12.22 -5.73
N ALA A 248 -7.65 -12.54 -5.22
CA ALA A 248 -7.31 -13.87 -4.75
C ALA A 248 -6.22 -13.81 -3.70
N ARG A 249 -6.00 -14.95 -3.03
CA ARG A 249 -4.86 -15.15 -2.16
C ARG A 249 -4.20 -16.50 -2.42
N VAL A 250 -2.94 -16.46 -2.83
CA VAL A 250 -2.07 -17.61 -3.00
C VAL A 250 -1.49 -18.00 -1.64
N LEU A 251 -1.57 -19.28 -1.30
CA LEU A 251 -1.21 -19.83 0.01
C LEU A 251 -0.29 -21.05 -0.09
N GLY A 252 0.15 -21.42 -1.30
CA GLY A 252 1.05 -22.53 -1.56
C GLY A 252 1.82 -22.37 -2.85
N GLN A 253 2.70 -23.35 -3.11
CA GLN A 253 3.52 -23.35 -4.32
C GLN A 253 2.67 -23.65 -5.55
N PRO A 254 3.10 -23.20 -6.75
CA PRO A 254 2.53 -23.66 -8.00
C PRO A 254 2.65 -25.19 -8.13
N ASN A 255 1.79 -25.81 -8.94
CA ASN A 255 1.75 -27.25 -9.22
C ASN A 255 3.04 -27.77 -9.89
N ALA A 256 3.85 -26.89 -10.48
CA ALA A 256 5.14 -27.24 -11.06
C ALA A 256 6.22 -27.39 -9.97
N SER A 257 7.11 -28.38 -10.10
CA SER A 257 8.26 -28.50 -9.18
C SER A 257 9.07 -27.21 -9.19
N SER A 258 9.34 -26.65 -8.02
CA SER A 258 10.16 -25.44 -7.84
C SER A 258 11.64 -25.65 -8.17
N SER A 259 12.02 -26.89 -8.52
CA SER A 259 13.33 -27.24 -9.03
C SER A 259 13.22 -27.65 -10.49
N ALA A 260 14.03 -27.03 -11.33
CA ALA A 260 14.28 -27.44 -12.70
C ALA A 260 15.79 -27.64 -12.87
N THR A 261 16.18 -28.80 -13.37
CA THR A 261 17.57 -29.03 -13.77
C THR A 261 17.75 -28.46 -15.18
N VAL A 262 18.50 -27.38 -15.30
CA VAL A 262 18.97 -26.89 -16.61
C VAL A 262 20.28 -27.59 -16.91
N SER A 263 20.28 -28.44 -17.94
CA SER A 263 21.45 -29.24 -18.34
C SER A 263 21.97 -28.91 -19.75
N GLU A 264 21.37 -27.93 -20.42
CA GLU A 264 21.73 -27.53 -21.78
C GLU A 264 21.94 -26.01 -21.85
N LEU A 265 22.98 -25.58 -22.57
CA LEU A 265 23.15 -24.22 -23.10
C LEU A 265 22.76 -24.22 -24.57
N TRP A 266 21.94 -23.25 -24.97
CA TRP A 266 21.56 -23.07 -26.37
C TRP A 266 22.31 -21.86 -26.95
N TYR A 267 23.00 -22.05 -28.07
CA TYR A 267 23.44 -20.95 -28.94
C TYR A 267 22.39 -20.78 -30.03
N VAL A 268 21.77 -19.61 -30.09
CA VAL A 268 20.60 -19.36 -30.94
C VAL A 268 20.93 -18.28 -31.96
N GLU A 269 20.73 -18.61 -33.23
CA GLU A 269 20.77 -17.66 -34.34
C GLU A 269 19.31 -17.27 -34.64
N GLU A 270 18.90 -16.07 -34.22
CA GLU A 270 17.56 -15.53 -34.50
C GLU A 270 17.52 -14.91 -35.91
N PHE A 271 16.58 -15.34 -36.75
CA PHE A 271 16.36 -14.76 -38.08
C PHE A 271 15.20 -13.76 -38.09
N ASP A 272 14.26 -13.92 -37.16
CA ASP A 272 13.19 -12.96 -36.89
C ASP A 272 13.51 -12.16 -35.61
N VAL A 273 13.09 -10.90 -35.56
CA VAL A 273 13.21 -10.08 -34.34
C VAL A 273 12.38 -10.72 -33.22
N LEU A 274 13.01 -10.98 -32.07
CA LEU A 274 12.42 -11.66 -30.91
C LEU A 274 11.99 -13.11 -31.19
N ALA A 275 12.70 -13.82 -32.08
CA ALA A 275 12.35 -15.19 -32.45
C ALA A 275 12.20 -16.13 -31.23
N LEU A 276 13.07 -16.03 -30.22
CA LEU A 276 12.97 -16.82 -28.99
C LEU A 276 11.71 -16.52 -28.19
N ALA A 277 11.27 -15.27 -28.15
CA ALA A 277 10.11 -14.85 -27.35
C ALA A 277 8.78 -15.10 -28.08
N LEU A 278 8.79 -15.05 -29.41
CA LEU A 278 7.58 -15.04 -30.25
C LEU A 278 7.45 -16.27 -31.15
N ASN A 279 8.27 -17.30 -30.92
CA ASN A 279 8.31 -18.52 -31.75
C ASN A 279 8.60 -18.22 -33.23
N GLY A 280 9.52 -17.29 -33.48
CA GLY A 280 9.99 -16.91 -34.82
C GLY A 280 11.03 -17.89 -35.37
N LYS A 281 11.46 -17.63 -36.61
CA LYS A 281 12.49 -18.42 -37.30
C LYS A 281 13.83 -18.27 -36.59
N MET A 282 14.37 -19.40 -36.13
CA MET A 282 15.67 -19.46 -35.46
C MET A 282 16.40 -20.78 -35.79
N LYS A 283 17.72 -20.78 -35.62
CA LYS A 283 18.53 -21.99 -35.60
C LYS A 283 19.12 -22.17 -34.21
N VAL A 284 18.80 -23.29 -33.57
CA VAL A 284 19.23 -23.62 -32.21
C VAL A 284 20.35 -24.66 -32.25
N ARG A 285 21.47 -24.39 -31.59
CA ARG A 285 22.53 -25.37 -31.31
C ARG A 285 22.58 -25.63 -29.81
N LYS A 286 22.39 -26.89 -29.40
CA LYS A 286 22.30 -27.29 -27.99
C LYS A 286 23.61 -27.93 -27.52
N PHE A 287 24.08 -27.51 -26.35
CA PHE A 287 25.31 -27.99 -25.72
C PHE A 287 24.99 -28.50 -24.32
N HIS A 288 25.30 -29.77 -24.03
CA HIS A 288 25.04 -30.35 -22.72
C HIS A 288 26.11 -29.90 -21.71
N PHE A 289 25.71 -29.66 -20.47
CA PHE A 289 26.63 -29.39 -19.38
C PHE A 289 27.40 -30.66 -19.01
N GLY A 290 28.73 -30.56 -18.98
CA GLY A 290 29.60 -31.63 -18.48
C GLY A 290 30.12 -31.26 -17.10
N CYS A 291 29.73 -32.00 -16.06
CA CYS A 291 30.44 -31.99 -14.78
C CYS A 291 31.47 -33.13 -14.77
N SER A 292 32.73 -32.80 -14.52
CA SER A 292 33.73 -33.80 -14.13
C SER A 292 33.27 -34.43 -12.81
N LYS A 293 33.22 -35.75 -12.70
CA LYS A 293 33.07 -36.40 -11.39
C LYS A 293 34.30 -36.03 -10.56
N SER A 294 34.14 -35.22 -9.51
CA SER A 294 35.17 -34.95 -8.50
C SER A 294 35.33 -36.15 -7.57
#